data_AF-A0A2V9NDU5-F1
#
_entry.id   AF-A0A2V9NDU5-F1
#
_cell.length_a   1.000
_cell.length_b   1.000
_cell.length_c   1.000
_cell.angle_alpha   90.00
_cell.angle_beta   90.00
_cell.angle_gamma   90.00
#
_symmetry.space_group_name_H-M   'P 1'
#
loop_
_entity.id
_entity.type
_entity.pdbx_description
1 polymer ?
#
loop_
_entity_poly.entity_id
_entity_poly.type
_entity_poly.pdbx_seq_one_letter_code
_entity_poly.pdbx_strand_id
1 'polypeptide(L)'
;TTLTDVNVMAGRAEAYTGAAAGTVTMRAVERFDSALAVARRLIAPLGRLALLIGTPQAGRARQLLADLAWSDPIPIPLSSSRVLIVGTAVEPDS
;
A
#
# COMPACT_ATOMS: atom_id res chain seq x y z
N THR A 1 9.57 -16.93 24.69
CA THR A 1 9.28 -17.05 23.25
C THR A 1 9.53 -15.71 22.62
N THR A 2 10.59 -15.60 21.82
CA THR A 2 10.91 -14.36 21.09
C THR A 2 10.30 -14.48 19.71
N LEU A 3 9.59 -13.45 19.26
CA LEU A 3 9.00 -13.39 17.92
C LEU A 3 10.15 -13.12 16.94
N THR A 4 10.64 -14.16 16.26
CA THR A 4 11.65 -14.02 15.20
C THR A 4 10.98 -13.46 13.93
N ASP A 5 11.73 -12.68 13.14
CA ASP A 5 11.29 -12.09 11.85
C ASP A 5 10.21 -11.00 11.94
N VAL A 6 9.98 -10.44 13.13
CA VAL A 6 9.11 -9.28 13.30
C VAL A 6 9.90 -8.14 13.93
N ASN A 7 9.95 -7.02 13.22
CA ASN A 7 10.50 -5.78 13.73
C ASN A 7 9.37 -4.75 13.91
N VAL A 8 9.21 -4.25 15.13
CA VAL A 8 8.21 -3.23 15.46
C VAL A 8 8.92 -1.90 15.65
N MET A 9 8.63 -0.93 14.78
CA MET A 9 9.07 0.45 14.97
C MET A 9 7.94 1.27 15.58
N ALA A 10 8.17 1.79 16.79
CA ALA A 10 7.28 2.80 17.37
C ALA A 10 7.61 4.18 16.78
N GLY A 11 6.76 4.69 15.90
CA GLY A 11 6.98 6.00 15.30
C GLY A 11 6.09 6.28 14.10
N ARG A 12 6.36 7.41 13.45
CA ARG A 12 5.75 7.81 12.18
C ARG A 12 6.36 7.01 11.03
N ALA A 13 5.53 6.56 10.09
CA ALA A 13 6.01 5.80 8.92
C ALA A 13 6.93 6.66 8.02
N GLU A 14 6.77 7.98 8.05
CA GLU A 14 7.64 8.97 7.40
C GLU A 14 9.06 8.94 7.95
N ALA A 15 9.23 8.60 9.23
CA ALA A 15 10.53 8.51 9.90
C ALA A 15 11.19 7.13 9.70
N TYR A 16 10.54 6.19 9.00
CA TYR A 16 11.15 4.90 8.70
C TYR A 16 12.34 5.10 7.74
N THR A 17 13.52 4.70 8.19
CA THR A 17 14.82 4.76 7.49
C THR A 17 15.33 3.38 7.05
N GLY A 18 14.56 2.32 7.30
CA GLY A 18 14.91 0.98 6.84
C GLY A 18 14.83 0.85 5.31
N ALA A 19 15.30 -0.30 4.82
CA ALA A 19 15.22 -0.61 3.39
C ALA A 19 13.76 -0.61 2.89
N ALA A 20 13.57 -0.22 1.63
CA ALA A 20 12.27 -0.30 0.99
C ALA A 20 11.79 -1.76 0.94
N ALA A 21 10.49 -1.97 1.13
CA ALA A 21 9.89 -3.28 1.23
C ALA A 21 9.42 -3.81 -0.13
N GLY A 22 9.61 -5.10 -0.38
CA GLY A 22 9.04 -5.76 -1.56
C GLY A 22 7.51 -5.82 -1.55
N THR A 23 6.89 -5.70 -0.37
CA THR A 23 5.43 -5.57 -0.24
C THR A 23 5.10 -4.64 0.92
N VAL A 24 4.27 -3.64 0.65
CA VAL A 24 3.70 -2.72 1.63
C VAL A 24 2.21 -3.00 1.71
N THR A 25 1.68 -3.10 2.92
CA THR A 25 0.24 -3.25 3.16
C THR A 25 -0.26 -2.07 3.99
N MET A 26 -1.46 -1.59 3.69
CA MET A 26 -2.07 -0.51 4.47
C MET A 26 -3.59 -0.63 4.50
N ARG A 27 -4.14 -0.32 5.68
CA ARG A 27 -5.56 -0.03 5.87
C ARG A 27 -5.64 1.39 6.43
N ALA A 28 -6.07 2.35 5.61
CA ALA A 28 -6.21 3.74 6.03
C ALA A 28 -7.65 4.22 5.85
N VAL A 29 -8.25 4.69 6.94
CA VAL A 29 -9.63 5.22 6.97
C VAL A 29 -9.61 6.75 6.86
N GLU A 30 -8.61 7.41 7.44
CA GLU A 30 -8.47 8.87 7.45
C GLU A 30 -7.16 9.31 6.77
N ARG A 31 -7.14 10.55 6.25
CA ARG A 31 -5.97 11.17 5.59
C ARG A 31 -5.35 10.29 4.49
N PHE A 32 -6.22 9.58 3.76
CA PHE A 32 -5.88 8.54 2.78
C PHE A 32 -4.77 8.96 1.82
N ASP A 33 -4.90 10.13 1.20
CA ASP A 33 -3.95 10.65 0.23
C ASP A 33 -2.52 10.80 0.80
N SER A 34 -2.40 11.37 2.00
CA SER A 34 -1.10 11.52 2.66
C SER A 34 -0.51 10.16 3.08
N ALA A 35 -1.34 9.26 3.60
CA ALA A 35 -0.88 7.92 3.99
C ALA A 35 -0.44 7.11 2.77
N LEU A 36 -1.13 7.28 1.63
CA LEU A 36 -0.83 6.61 0.38
C LEU A 36 0.52 7.07 -0.20
N ALA A 37 0.82 8.37 -0.14
CA ALA A 37 2.12 8.90 -0.54
C ALA A 37 3.27 8.32 0.31
N VAL A 38 3.07 8.19 1.62
CA VAL A 38 4.05 7.55 2.51
C VAL A 38 4.22 6.08 2.17
N ALA A 39 3.12 5.35 1.94
CA ALA A 39 3.17 3.95 1.54
C ALA A 39 3.96 3.77 0.22
N ARG A 40 3.77 4.66 -0.76
CA ARG A 40 4.51 4.63 -2.03
C ARG A 40 6.02 4.74 -1.86
N ARG A 41 6.49 5.59 -0.93
CA ARG A 41 7.92 5.77 -0.61
C ARG A 41 8.55 4.50 -0.02
N LEU A 42 7.75 3.68 0.65
CA LEU A 42 8.22 2.47 1.33
C LEU A 42 8.31 1.25 0.41
N ILE A 43 7.86 1.34 -0.85
CA ILE A 43 7.88 0.23 -1.80
C ILE A 43 9.21 0.21 -2.54
N ALA A 44 9.85 -0.95 -2.59
CA ALA A 44 11.05 -1.18 -3.39
C ALA A 44 10.76 -1.10 -4.90
N PRO A 45 11.77 -0.91 -5.76
CA PRO A 45 11.60 -1.17 -7.19
C PRO A 45 11.00 -2.57 -7.41
N LEU A 46 10.04 -2.70 -8.33
CA LEU A 46 9.29 -3.94 -8.58
C LEU A 46 8.47 -4.48 -7.39
N GLY A 47 8.36 -3.70 -6.31
CA GLY A 47 7.58 -4.03 -5.13
C GLY A 47 6.07 -3.84 -5.33
N ARG A 48 5.30 -4.26 -4.33
CA ARG A 48 3.83 -4.25 -4.37
C ARG A 48 3.23 -3.42 -3.24
N LEU A 49 2.09 -2.79 -3.53
CA LEU A 49 1.23 -2.13 -2.56
C LEU A 49 -0.11 -2.83 -2.51
N ALA A 50 -0.45 -3.44 -1.38
CA ALA A 50 -1.76 -4.04 -1.15
C ALA A 50 -2.61 -3.13 -0.25
N LEU A 51 -3.75 -2.67 -0.78
CA LEU A 51 -4.65 -1.74 -0.09
C LEU A 51 -5.98 -2.40 0.22
N LEU A 52 -6.33 -2.48 1.51
CA LEU A 52 -7.66 -2.87 1.97
C LEU A 52 -8.47 -1.62 2.32
N ILE A 53 -9.26 -1.15 1.35
CA ILE A 53 -9.87 0.19 1.36
C ILE A 53 -11.36 0.14 0.99
N GLY A 54 -12.05 1.27 1.15
CA GLY A 54 -13.41 1.43 0.66
C GLY A 54 -13.46 1.47 -0.87
N THR A 55 -14.54 0.95 -1.46
CA THR A 55 -14.75 0.96 -2.93
C THR A 55 -14.56 2.36 -3.56
N PRO A 56 -15.08 3.47 -2.97
CA PRO A 56 -14.86 4.81 -3.52
C PRO A 56 -13.39 5.26 -3.51
N GLN A 57 -12.56 4.71 -2.60
CA GLN A 57 -11.15 5.06 -2.48
C GLN A 57 -10.30 4.39 -3.56
N ALA A 58 -10.78 3.32 -4.22
CA ALA A 58 -10.02 2.62 -5.25
C ALA A 58 -9.72 3.50 -6.46
N GLY A 59 -10.70 4.31 -6.91
CA GLY A 59 -10.48 5.29 -7.97
C GLY A 59 -9.46 6.36 -7.56
N ARG A 60 -9.54 6.85 -6.33
CA ARG A 60 -8.59 7.85 -5.80
C ARG A 60 -7.17 7.29 -5.71
N ALA A 61 -7.00 6.04 -5.27
CA ALA A 61 -5.70 5.37 -5.19
C ALA A 61 -5.01 5.30 -6.56
N ARG A 62 -5.77 4.90 -7.59
CA ARG A 62 -5.30 4.81 -8.98
C ARG A 62 -4.90 6.17 -9.55
N GLN A 63 -5.63 7.23 -9.19
CA GLN A 63 -5.29 8.60 -9.62
C GLN A 63 -4.01 9.13 -8.95
N LEU A 64 -3.84 8.88 -7.65
CA LEU A 64 -2.71 9.42 -6.88
C LEU A 64 -1.39 8.70 -7.19
N LEU A 65 -1.45 7.40 -7.45
CA LEU A 65 -0.30 6.56 -7.77
C LEU A 65 -0.48 5.97 -9.17
N ALA A 66 -0.51 6.85 -10.16
CA ALA A 66 -0.65 6.49 -11.58
C ALA A 66 0.59 5.75 -12.13
N ASP A 67 1.70 5.77 -11.40
CA ASP A 67 2.94 5.07 -11.70
C ASP A 67 2.92 3.58 -11.29
N LEU A 68 1.87 3.12 -10.62
CA LEU A 68 1.67 1.72 -10.29
C LEU A 68 0.74 1.03 -11.29
N ALA A 69 1.09 -0.18 -11.69
CA ALA A 69 0.20 -1.07 -12.43
C ALA A 69 -0.82 -1.69 -11.46
N TRP A 70 -2.06 -1.22 -11.52
CA TRP A 70 -3.13 -1.62 -10.62
C TRP A 70 -3.90 -2.85 -11.12
N SER A 71 -4.14 -3.79 -10.21
CA SER A 71 -5.07 -4.91 -10.43
C SER A 71 -6.53 -4.44 -10.46
N ASP A 72 -7.40 -5.34 -10.93
CA ASP A 72 -8.83 -5.22 -10.66
C ASP A 72 -9.13 -5.33 -9.16
N PRO A 73 -10.19 -4.66 -8.66
CA PRO A 73 -10.57 -4.74 -7.26
C PRO A 73 -11.10 -6.13 -6.92
N ILE A 74 -10.53 -6.72 -5.88
CA ILE A 74 -10.97 -8.00 -5.33
C ILE A 74 -11.99 -7.70 -4.23
N PRO A 75 -13.26 -8.10 -4.39
CA PRO A 75 -14.28 -7.86 -3.37
C PRO A 75 -13.98 -8.68 -2.12
N ILE A 76 -14.20 -8.08 -0.94
CA ILE A 76 -14.02 -8.78 0.32
C ILE A 76 -15.31 -9.52 0.67
N PRO A 77 -15.28 -10.84 0.93
CA PRO A 77 -16.46 -11.60 1.32
C PRO A 77 -17.17 -10.95 2.51
N LEU A 78 -18.50 -10.94 2.49
CA LEU A 78 -19.35 -10.38 3.55
C LEU A 78 -19.16 -8.86 3.78
N SER A 79 -18.48 -8.15 2.89
CA SER A 79 -18.39 -6.69 2.90
C SER A 79 -19.13 -6.10 1.70
N SER A 80 -20.01 -5.14 1.95
CA SER A 80 -20.70 -4.40 0.89
C SER A 80 -19.88 -3.25 0.31
N SER A 81 -18.74 -2.92 0.92
CA SER A 81 -18.09 -1.62 0.67
C SER A 81 -16.57 -1.63 0.76
N ARG A 82 -15.92 -2.78 1.02
CA ARG A 82 -14.46 -2.91 1.00
C ARG A 82 -13.96 -3.75 -0.17
N VAL A 83 -12.82 -3.34 -0.71
CA VAL A 83 -12.10 -4.05 -1.76
C VAL A 83 -10.62 -4.14 -1.40
N LEU A 84 -9.96 -5.18 -1.90
CA LEU A 84 -8.51 -5.28 -1.98
C LEU A 84 -8.07 -4.89 -3.39
N ILE A 85 -7.20 -3.90 -3.50
CA ILE A 85 -6.50 -3.59 -4.76
C ILE A 85 -5.00 -3.74 -4.56
N VAL A 86 -4.30 -4.23 -5.59
CA VAL A 86 -2.84 -4.40 -5.56
C VAL A 86 -2.23 -3.57 -6.68
N GLY A 87 -1.28 -2.70 -6.34
CA GLY A 87 -0.47 -1.94 -7.28
C GLY A 87 0.93 -2.50 -7.32
N THR A 88 1.48 -2.72 -8.52
CA THR A 88 2.88 -3.16 -8.70
C THR A 88 3.70 -1.98 -9.21
N ALA A 89 4.81 -1.67 -8.56
CA ALA A 89 5.76 -0.69 -9.05
C ALA A 89 6.40 -1.25 -10.31
N VAL A 90 6.24 -0.57 -11.44
CA VAL A 90 6.95 -0.94 -12.66
C VAL A 90 8.34 -0.32 -12.62
N GLU A 91 9.33 -1.03 -13.15
CA GLU A 91 10.64 -0.44 -13.38
C GLU A 91 10.47 0.62 -14.47
N PRO A 92 10.99 1.86 -14.29
CA PRO A 92 11.04 2.79 -15.39
C PRO A 92 11.91 2.16 -16.49
N ASP A 93 11.38 2.10 -17.72
CA ASP A 93 12.10 1.58 -18.89
C ASP A 93 13.52 2.14 -18.91
N SER A 94 14.50 1.23 -18.96
CA SER A 94 15.94 1.51 -18.96
C SER A 94 16.39 2.23 -20.23
#